data_AF-A0A3D5YHK8-F1
#
_entry.id   AF-A0A3D5YHK8-F1
#
_cell.length_a   1.000
_cell.length_b   1.000
_cell.length_c   1.000
_cell.angle_alpha   90.00
_cell.angle_beta   90.00
_cell.angle_gamma   90.00
#
_symmetry.space_group_name_H-M   'P 1'
#
loop_
_entity.id
_entity.type
_entity.pdbx_description
1 polymer ?
#
loop_
_entity_poly.entity_id
_entity_poly.type
_entity_poly.pdbx_seq_one_letter_code
_entity_poly.pdbx_strand_id
1 'polypeptide(L)'
;MTDDNAKIKEQLQKYVDEGKKYLVIGKRTNDKNITKYSLFLYKKATALLLDIENGTQISTDELDTQLADFETYLQKLTGTGSNDEILPTQPITPTPEEFF
;
A
#
# COMPACT_ATOMS: atom_id res chain seq x y z
N MET A 1 -19.01 16.65 -12.59
CA MET A 1 -18.83 15.49 -11.68
C MET A 1 -18.44 14.20 -12.41
N THR A 2 -18.51 14.11 -13.74
CA THR A 2 -18.14 12.89 -14.49
C THR A 2 -16.64 12.77 -14.81
N ASP A 3 -15.92 13.88 -14.96
CA ASP A 3 -14.51 13.87 -15.38
C ASP A 3 -13.55 13.45 -14.26
N ASP A 4 -13.91 13.72 -13.00
CA ASP A 4 -13.07 13.38 -11.84
C ASP A 4 -13.05 11.87 -11.58
N ASN A 5 -14.20 11.21 -11.74
CA ASN A 5 -14.30 9.76 -11.60
C ASN A 5 -13.49 9.00 -12.67
N ALA A 6 -13.39 9.55 -13.89
CA ALA A 6 -12.58 8.95 -14.95
C ALA A 6 -11.08 8.95 -14.60
N LYS A 7 -10.56 10.09 -14.11
CA LYS A 7 -9.16 10.22 -13.67
C LYS A 7 -8.85 9.32 -12.48
N ILE A 8 -9.76 9.26 -11.50
CA ILE A 8 -9.61 8.38 -10.33
C ILE A 8 -9.53 6.91 -10.78
N LYS A 9 -10.40 6.48 -11.70
CA LYS A 9 -10.36 5.11 -12.24
C LYS A 9 -9.03 4.82 -12.94
N GLU A 10 -8.52 5.74 -13.76
CA GLU A 10 -7.21 5.58 -14.40
C GLU A 10 -6.08 5.44 -13.37
N GLN A 11 -6.12 6.23 -12.30
CA GLN A 11 -5.12 6.20 -11.25
C GLN A 11 -5.20 4.90 -10.42
N LEU A 12 -6.40 4.45 -10.08
CA LEU A 12 -6.64 3.15 -9.44
C LEU A 12 -6.15 2.00 -10.32
N GLN A 13 -6.45 2.05 -11.62
CA GLN A 13 -5.98 1.05 -12.58
C GLN A 13 -4.44 0.98 -12.61
N LYS A 14 -3.76 2.12 -12.55
CA LYS A 14 -2.30 2.16 -12.45
C LYS A 14 -1.78 1.45 -11.19
N TYR A 15 -2.43 1.65 -10.03
CA TYR A 15 -2.05 0.94 -8.80
C TYR A 15 -2.33 -0.57 -8.87
N VAL A 16 -3.41 -0.98 -9.53
CA VAL A 16 -3.69 -2.39 -9.82
C VAL A 16 -2.57 -3.00 -10.64
N ASP A 17 -2.12 -2.33 -11.69
CA ASP A 17 -1.09 -2.85 -12.61
C ASP A 17 0.30 -2.88 -11.97
N GLU A 18 0.70 -1.83 -11.24
CA GLU A 18 1.94 -1.84 -10.45
C GLU A 18 1.88 -2.92 -9.35
N GLY A 19 0.75 -3.06 -8.65
CA GLY A 19 0.53 -4.11 -7.66
C GLY A 19 0.74 -5.51 -8.24
N LYS A 20 0.18 -5.81 -9.42
CA LYS A 20 0.40 -7.09 -10.12
C LYS A 20 1.87 -7.30 -10.48
N LYS A 21 2.51 -6.28 -11.05
CA LYS A 21 3.92 -6.32 -11.46
C LYS A 21 4.83 -6.61 -10.28
N TYR A 22 4.69 -5.86 -9.18
CA TYR A 22 5.49 -6.09 -7.98
C TYR A 22 5.17 -7.39 -7.27
N LEU A 23 3.95 -7.91 -7.38
CA LEU A 23 3.60 -9.22 -6.84
C LEU A 23 4.35 -10.34 -7.56
N VAL A 24 4.51 -10.24 -8.88
CA VAL A 24 5.33 -11.17 -9.66
C VAL A 24 6.80 -11.05 -9.25
N ILE A 25 7.31 -9.83 -9.08
CA ILE A 25 8.69 -9.58 -8.63
C ILE A 25 8.92 -10.19 -7.25
N GLY A 26 8.07 -9.88 -6.25
CA GLY A 26 8.20 -10.37 -4.88
C GLY A 26 8.16 -11.90 -4.79
N LYS A 27 7.31 -12.56 -5.59
CA LYS A 27 7.30 -14.03 -5.70
C LYS A 27 8.57 -14.58 -6.32
N ARG A 28 9.10 -13.93 -7.36
CA ARG A 28 10.34 -14.35 -8.05
C ARG A 28 11.58 -14.16 -7.16
N THR A 29 11.63 -13.09 -6.37
CA THR A 29 12.75 -12.77 -5.47
C THR A 29 12.58 -13.38 -4.08
N ASN A 30 11.45 -14.06 -3.81
CA ASN A 30 11.05 -14.55 -2.49
C ASN A 30 11.05 -13.45 -1.40
N ASP A 31 10.80 -12.21 -1.81
CA ASP A 31 10.72 -11.07 -0.90
C ASP A 31 9.30 -10.96 -0.33
N LYS A 32 9.18 -11.25 0.98
CA LYS A 32 7.92 -11.20 1.71
C LYS A 32 7.36 -9.79 1.83
N ASN A 33 8.21 -8.76 1.92
CA ASN A 33 7.77 -7.37 2.03
C ASN A 33 7.22 -6.88 0.70
N ILE A 34 7.94 -7.12 -0.39
CA ILE A 34 7.45 -6.81 -1.74
C ILE A 34 6.14 -7.56 -2.01
N THR A 35 6.08 -8.86 -1.69
CA THR A 35 4.85 -9.65 -1.85
C THR A 35 3.69 -9.10 -1.03
N LYS A 36 3.93 -8.71 0.23
CA LYS A 36 2.89 -8.15 1.13
C LYS A 36 2.37 -6.81 0.61
N TYR A 37 3.26 -5.86 0.30
CA TYR A 37 2.86 -4.52 -0.12
C TYR A 37 2.21 -4.50 -1.50
N SER A 38 2.73 -5.29 -2.44
CA SER A 38 2.15 -5.42 -3.77
C SER A 38 0.77 -6.09 -3.76
N LEU A 39 0.57 -7.09 -2.89
CA LEU A 39 -0.73 -7.73 -2.71
C LEU A 39 -1.76 -6.77 -2.09
N PHE A 40 -1.34 -5.96 -1.12
CA PHE A 40 -2.18 -4.91 -0.55
C PHE A 40 -2.62 -3.92 -1.64
N LEU A 41 -1.65 -3.34 -2.36
CA LEU A 41 -1.88 -2.36 -3.42
C LEU A 41 -2.84 -2.91 -4.48
N TYR A 42 -2.55 -4.11 -4.99
CA TYR A 42 -3.38 -4.78 -5.99
C TYR A 42 -4.82 -5.00 -5.50
N LYS A 43 -5.01 -5.61 -4.33
CA LYS A 43 -6.34 -5.98 -3.84
C LYS A 43 -7.19 -4.76 -3.51
N LYS A 44 -6.63 -3.79 -2.79
CA LYS A 44 -7.35 -2.58 -2.37
C LYS A 44 -7.71 -1.70 -3.57
N ALA A 45 -6.78 -1.47 -4.50
CA ALA A 45 -7.08 -0.67 -5.69
C ALA A 45 -8.14 -1.35 -6.57
N THR A 46 -8.10 -2.69 -6.70
CA THR A 46 -9.14 -3.45 -7.42
C THR A 46 -10.51 -3.33 -6.75
N ALA A 47 -10.57 -3.41 -5.42
CA ALA A 47 -11.82 -3.27 -4.67
C ALA A 47 -12.43 -1.87 -4.85
N LEU A 48 -11.62 -0.81 -4.71
CA LEU A 48 -12.06 0.57 -4.93
C LEU A 48 -12.55 0.80 -6.37
N LEU A 49 -11.85 0.25 -7.36
CA LEU A 49 -12.26 0.38 -8.75
C LEU A 49 -13.63 -0.28 -8.99
N LEU A 50 -13.83 -1.47 -8.43
CA LEU A 50 -15.10 -2.19 -8.49
C LEU A 50 -16.23 -1.43 -7.77
N ASP A 51 -15.95 -0.84 -6.61
CA ASP A 51 -16.92 -0.04 -5.87
C ASP A 51 -17.37 1.18 -6.68
N ILE A 52 -16.45 1.89 -7.33
CA ILE A 52 -16.77 3.02 -8.21
C ILE A 52 -17.56 2.56 -9.45
N GLU A 53 -17.23 1.40 -10.02
CA GLU A 53 -17.98 0.81 -11.16
C GLU A 53 -19.40 0.39 -10.79
N ASN A 54 -19.60 -0.11 -9.58
CA ASN A 54 -20.90 -0.48 -9.04
C ASN A 54 -21.73 0.73 -8.58
N GLY A 55 -21.17 1.94 -8.62
CA GLY A 55 -21.84 3.16 -8.17
C GLY A 55 -21.93 3.28 -6.64
N THR A 56 -21.07 2.57 -5.91
CA THR A 56 -20.91 2.73 -4.47
C THR A 56 -20.48 4.17 -4.19
N GLN A 57 -21.20 4.84 -3.29
CA GLN A 57 -20.87 6.20 -2.89
C GLN A 57 -19.68 6.16 -1.91
N ILE A 58 -18.50 6.44 -2.43
CA ILE A 58 -17.27 6.59 -1.64
C ILE A 58 -17.08 8.08 -1.38
N SER A 59 -16.77 8.46 -0.14
CA SER A 59 -16.48 9.86 0.17
C SER A 59 -15.15 10.29 -0.45
N THR A 60 -15.06 11.55 -0.89
CA THR A 60 -13.82 12.08 -1.49
C THR A 60 -12.66 12.01 -0.49
N ASP A 61 -12.90 12.31 0.78
CA ASP A 61 -11.87 12.24 1.85
C ASP A 61 -11.33 10.80 2.03
N GLU A 62 -12.22 9.81 2.00
CA GLU A 62 -11.82 8.41 2.07
C GLU A 62 -11.03 8.00 0.84
N LEU A 63 -11.48 8.41 -0.35
CA LEU A 63 -10.78 8.15 -1.60
C LEU A 63 -9.37 8.76 -1.58
N ASP A 64 -9.23 10.01 -1.19
CA ASP A 64 -7.95 10.72 -1.11
C ASP A 64 -7.02 10.05 -0.10
N THR A 65 -7.55 9.60 1.04
CA THR A 65 -6.79 8.81 2.02
C THR A 65 -6.28 7.50 1.43
N GLN A 66 -7.13 6.77 0.70
CA GLN A 66 -6.74 5.51 0.07
C GLN A 66 -5.69 5.73 -1.04
N LEU A 67 -5.81 6.80 -1.82
CA LEU A 67 -4.83 7.14 -2.86
C LEU A 67 -3.46 7.51 -2.26
N ALA A 68 -3.44 8.26 -1.15
CA ALA A 68 -2.20 8.58 -0.42
C ALA A 68 -1.54 7.32 0.17
N ASP A 69 -2.34 6.40 0.70
CA ASP A 69 -1.86 5.09 1.15
C ASP A 69 -1.22 4.32 -0.02
N PHE A 70 -1.89 4.27 -1.18
CA PHE A 70 -1.38 3.58 -2.37
C PHE A 70 -0.04 4.14 -2.85
N GLU A 71 0.11 5.46 -2.85
CA GLU A 71 1.38 6.10 -3.18
C GLU A 71 2.47 5.73 -2.18
N THR A 72 2.17 5.71 -0.87
CA THR A 72 3.10 5.29 0.18
C THR A 72 3.56 3.84 -0.01
N TYR A 73 2.63 2.91 -0.31
CA TYR A 73 3.00 1.52 -0.58
C TYR A 73 3.79 1.37 -1.88
N LEU A 74 3.46 2.15 -2.90
CA LEU A 74 4.22 2.14 -4.15
C LEU A 74 5.65 2.63 -3.94
N GLN A 75 5.87 3.68 -3.14
CA GLN A 75 7.21 4.16 -2.77
C GLN A 75 8.03 3.09 -2.03
N LYS A 76 7.40 2.32 -1.14
CA LYS A 76 8.02 1.16 -0.46
C LYS A 76 8.41 0.04 -1.44
N LEU A 77 7.70 -0.08 -2.56
CA LEU A 77 7.97 -1.09 -3.60
C LEU A 77 9.05 -0.65 -4.59
N THR A 78 9.08 0.64 -4.95
CA THR A 78 10.00 1.21 -5.93
C THR A 78 11.35 1.62 -5.33
N GLY A 79 11.47 1.67 -4.00
CA GLY A 79 12.68 2.11 -3.32
C GLY A 79 12.96 3.62 -3.48
N THR A 80 12.02 4.39 -4.03
CA THR A 80 12.12 5.85 -4.15
C THR A 80 11.71 6.60 -2.89
N GLY A 81 11.22 5.89 -1.87
CA GLY A 81 11.13 6.42 -0.51
C GLY A 81 12.48 6.31 0.17
N SER A 82 13.30 7.37 0.10
CA SER A 82 14.27 7.61 1.17
C SER A 82 13.47 7.71 2.47
N ASN A 83 13.50 6.67 3.30
CA ASN A 83 13.43 6.81 4.73
C ASN A 83 13.99 5.53 5.34
N ASP A 84 14.97 5.78 6.19
CA ASP A 84 15.46 4.95 7.26
C ASP A 84 14.55 3.81 7.67
N GLU A 85 15.20 2.68 7.92
CA GLU A 85 14.75 1.67 8.86
C GLU A 85 13.96 2.29 10.01
N ILE A 86 12.63 2.26 9.93
CA ILE A 86 11.81 2.24 11.14
C ILE A 86 11.88 0.80 11.65
N LEU A 87 13.06 0.44 12.18
CA LEU A 87 13.18 -0.65 13.12
C LEU A 87 12.10 -0.42 14.17
N PRO A 88 11.26 -1.42 14.48
CA PRO A 88 10.39 -1.31 15.64
C PRO A 88 11.31 -1.11 16.85
N THR A 89 11.22 0.04 17.52
CA THR A 89 11.79 0.23 18.84
C THR A 89 11.12 -0.78 19.75
N GLN A 90 11.74 -1.96 19.86
CA GLN A 90 11.41 -2.88 20.93
C GLN A 90 11.59 -2.11 22.24
N PRO A 91 10.62 -2.16 23.16
CA PRO A 91 10.87 -1.64 24.50
C PRO A 91 12.00 -2.48 25.09
N ILE A 92 13.15 -1.85 25.33
CA ILE A 92 14.18 -2.42 26.19
C ILE A 92 13.53 -2.70 27.54
N THR A 93 13.25 -3.98 27.80
CA THR A 93 12.80 -4.41 29.12
C THR A 93 14.04 -4.34 30.01
N PRO A 94 14.06 -3.56 31.10
CA PRO A 94 15.20 -3.56 31.99
C PRO A 94 15.31 -4.94 32.64
N THR A 95 16.43 -5.63 32.44
CA THR A 95 16.76 -6.83 33.19
C THR A 95 16.86 -6.42 34.67
N PRO A 96 16.09 -6.99 35.60
CA PRO A 96 16.31 -6.76 37.01
C PRO A 96 17.64 -7.42 37.39
N GLU A 97 18.55 -6.64 37.96
CA GLU A 97 19.77 -7.12 38.63
C GLU A 97 19.38 -8.20 39.64
N GLU A 98 19.80 -9.45 39.40
CA GLU A 98 19.73 -10.49 40.41
C GLU A 98 20.72 -10.14 41.53
N PHE A 99 20.16 -9.90 42.71
CA PHE A 99 20.88 -9.86 43.99
C PHE A 99 21.74 -11.12 44.15
N PHE A 100 23.06 -10.94 44.29
CA PHE A 100 23.95 -11.86 44.99
C PHE A 100 24.95 -11.08 45.84
#